data_AF-A0A3M2JKX9-F1
#
_entry.id   AF-A0A3M2JKX9-F1
#
_cell.length_a   1.000
_cell.length_b   1.000
_cell.length_c   1.000
_cell.angle_alpha   90.00
_cell.angle_beta   90.00
_cell.angle_gamma   90.00
#
_symmetry.space_group_name_H-M   'P 1'
#
loop_
_entity.id
_entity.type
_entity.pdbx_description
1 polymer ?
#
loop_
_entity_poly.entity_id
_entity_poly.type
_entity_poly.pdbx_seq_one_letter_code
_entity_poly.pdbx_strand_id
1 'polypeptide(L)'
;MKLAEVHLETHKLEALKAFYTQTLQLPLVHEDKNSFAVRIGASKLYFSHTTGDDEPFYHFAINIPENQLAEARAWLSTRVSLIEKEGTDEFYHEDWNAHSLYFRDPAGNLVEFIARHNLDNASREPFSSESLLCISEIGIAVEEVRIFSEHVKQELNVQVWRGDEKNFAAIGDEEGLFIIVPVGRPWFPDDRPAQEFPVVVDVGDQ
;
A
#
# COMPACT_ATOMS: atom_id res chain seq x y z
N MET A 1 8.24 5.14 11.75
CA MET A 1 7.14 4.24 12.14
C MET A 1 7.12 3.13 11.09
N LYS A 2 6.86 1.87 11.46
CA LYS A 2 6.86 0.77 10.48
C LYS A 2 5.57 -0.02 10.55
N LEU A 3 4.92 -0.21 9.41
CA LEU A 3 3.76 -1.09 9.27
C LEU A 3 4.30 -2.53 9.20
N ALA A 4 4.43 -3.18 10.36
CA ALA A 4 5.05 -4.49 10.48
C ALA A 4 4.15 -5.57 9.87
N GLU A 5 2.86 -5.52 10.17
CA GLU A 5 1.86 -6.40 9.57
C GLU A 5 0.64 -5.59 9.11
N VAL A 6 0.15 -5.87 7.92
CA VAL A 6 -1.10 -5.31 7.38
C VAL A 6 -2.02 -6.48 7.05
N HIS A 7 -3.21 -6.49 7.64
CA HIS A 7 -4.21 -7.53 7.50
C HIS A 7 -5.42 -6.98 6.76
N LEU A 8 -5.69 -7.57 5.59
CA LEU A 8 -6.75 -7.16 4.67
C LEU A 8 -7.71 -8.33 4.44
N GLU A 9 -8.96 -8.02 4.12
CA GLU A 9 -9.94 -9.04 3.73
C GLU A 9 -10.01 -9.20 2.20
N THR A 10 -10.46 -10.35 1.73
CA THR A 10 -10.66 -10.57 0.30
C THR A 10 -11.73 -11.61 0.01
N HIS A 11 -12.42 -11.45 -1.12
CA HIS A 11 -13.31 -12.44 -1.72
C HIS A 11 -12.59 -13.30 -2.78
N LYS A 12 -11.29 -13.06 -3.02
CA LYS A 12 -10.47 -13.70 -4.08
C LYS A 12 -9.17 -14.30 -3.54
N LEU A 13 -9.23 -15.00 -2.41
CA LEU A 13 -8.07 -15.48 -1.67
C LEU A 13 -7.06 -16.26 -2.54
N GLU A 14 -7.51 -17.27 -3.29
CA GLU A 14 -6.62 -18.08 -4.13
C GLU A 14 -5.99 -17.28 -5.29
N ALA A 15 -6.74 -16.35 -5.88
CA ALA A 15 -6.23 -15.51 -6.96
C ALA A 15 -5.19 -14.51 -6.43
N LEU A 16 -5.41 -13.92 -5.26
CA LEU A 16 -4.42 -13.07 -4.61
C LEU A 16 -3.17 -13.86 -4.23
N LYS A 17 -3.32 -15.06 -3.66
CA LYS A 17 -2.18 -15.92 -3.31
C LYS A 17 -1.31 -16.21 -4.54
N ALA A 18 -1.92 -16.63 -5.64
CA ALA A 18 -1.21 -16.86 -6.90
C ALA A 18 -0.53 -15.58 -7.41
N PHE A 19 -1.23 -14.43 -7.36
CA PHE A 19 -0.68 -13.15 -7.78
C PHE A 19 0.56 -12.75 -6.97
N TYR A 20 0.46 -12.68 -5.63
CA TYR A 20 1.58 -12.23 -4.82
C TYR A 20 2.76 -13.22 -4.82
N THR A 21 2.50 -14.54 -4.85
CA THR A 21 3.57 -15.55 -4.80
C THR A 21 4.18 -15.91 -6.16
N GLN A 22 3.41 -15.84 -7.26
CA GLN A 22 3.86 -16.26 -8.59
C GLN A 22 4.10 -15.05 -9.51
N THR A 23 3.18 -14.10 -9.54
CA THR A 23 3.33 -12.89 -10.38
C THR A 23 4.36 -11.93 -9.79
N LEU A 24 4.19 -11.56 -8.52
CA LEU A 24 5.12 -10.68 -7.80
C LEU A 24 6.28 -11.43 -7.14
N GLN A 25 6.28 -12.76 -7.16
CA GLN A 25 7.38 -13.60 -6.67
C GLN A 25 7.77 -13.31 -5.22
N LEU A 26 6.77 -13.04 -4.36
CA LEU A 26 6.99 -12.76 -2.94
C LEU A 26 7.01 -14.05 -2.11
N PRO A 27 7.85 -14.11 -1.07
CA PRO A 27 7.89 -15.27 -0.18
C PRO A 27 6.57 -15.43 0.58
N LEU A 28 5.92 -16.58 0.41
CA LEU A 28 4.83 -17.03 1.28
C LEU A 28 5.38 -17.32 2.68
N VAL A 29 4.81 -16.71 3.71
CA VAL A 29 5.25 -16.86 5.12
C VAL A 29 4.18 -17.46 6.02
N HIS A 30 2.93 -17.45 5.60
CA HIS A 30 1.81 -18.09 6.28
C HIS A 30 0.79 -18.59 5.26
N GLU A 31 0.17 -19.72 5.54
CA GLU A 31 -0.99 -20.23 4.80
C GLU A 31 -1.82 -21.14 5.70
N ASP A 32 -3.12 -20.89 5.72
CA ASP A 32 -4.12 -21.79 6.26
C ASP A 32 -5.34 -21.84 5.33
N LYS A 33 -6.41 -22.49 5.79
CA LYS A 33 -7.62 -22.70 4.98
C LYS A 33 -8.31 -21.38 4.56
N ASN A 34 -8.21 -20.34 5.37
CA ASN A 34 -8.97 -19.11 5.23
C ASN A 34 -8.06 -17.88 5.10
N SER A 35 -6.74 -18.03 5.17
CA SER A 35 -5.80 -16.92 5.06
C SER A 35 -4.45 -17.32 4.45
N PHE A 36 -3.73 -16.34 3.92
CA PHE A 36 -2.33 -16.47 3.59
C PHE A 36 -1.60 -15.17 3.88
N ALA A 37 -0.27 -15.23 3.99
CA ALA A 37 0.55 -14.04 4.11
C ALA A 37 1.83 -14.11 3.27
N VAL A 38 2.22 -12.98 2.71
CA VAL A 38 3.48 -12.81 1.99
C VAL A 38 4.37 -11.79 2.69
N ARG A 39 5.69 -11.93 2.50
CA ARG A 39 6.67 -10.96 2.99
C ARG A 39 6.98 -9.91 1.93
N ILE A 40 6.98 -8.66 2.33
CA ILE A 40 7.37 -7.50 1.52
C ILE A 40 8.45 -6.78 2.30
N GLY A 41 9.71 -7.14 2.04
CA GLY A 41 10.87 -6.68 2.80
C GLY A 41 10.68 -6.83 4.31
N ALA A 42 10.56 -5.71 5.02
CA ALA A 42 10.36 -5.65 6.47
C ALA A 42 8.90 -5.87 6.93
N SER A 43 7.91 -5.80 6.02
CA SER A 43 6.49 -5.95 6.33
C SER A 43 5.96 -7.33 5.96
N LYS A 44 4.85 -7.72 6.58
CA LYS A 44 4.02 -8.87 6.16
C LYS A 44 2.64 -8.39 5.73
N LEU A 45 2.15 -8.90 4.61
CA LEU A 45 0.80 -8.66 4.11
C LEU A 45 -0.02 -9.93 4.29
N TYR A 46 -1.05 -9.85 5.13
CA TYR A 46 -2.01 -10.93 5.37
C TYR A 46 -3.30 -10.66 4.60
N PHE A 47 -3.82 -11.71 3.97
CA PHE A 47 -5.16 -11.72 3.42
C PHE A 47 -5.98 -12.80 4.10
N SER A 48 -7.17 -12.44 4.58
CA SER A 48 -8.17 -13.37 5.10
C SER A 48 -9.42 -13.36 4.21
N HIS A 49 -10.13 -14.48 4.16
CA HIS A 49 -11.40 -14.54 3.46
C HIS A 49 -12.45 -13.67 4.19
N THR A 50 -13.14 -12.79 3.46
CA THR A 50 -14.23 -11.99 4.05
C THR A 50 -15.43 -12.87 4.40
N THR A 51 -16.17 -12.56 5.46
CA THR A 51 -17.28 -13.40 5.95
C THR A 51 -18.66 -13.08 5.35
N GLY A 52 -18.73 -12.19 4.34
CA GLY A 52 -19.98 -11.76 3.69
C GLY A 52 -19.92 -11.74 2.17
N ASP A 53 -20.88 -11.05 1.55
CA ASP A 53 -20.96 -10.82 0.10
C ASP A 53 -20.15 -9.58 -0.34
N ASP A 54 -19.36 -9.01 0.56
CA ASP A 54 -18.55 -7.83 0.29
C ASP A 54 -17.39 -8.14 -0.67
N GLU A 55 -17.07 -7.17 -1.52
CA GLU A 55 -15.92 -7.24 -2.42
C GLU A 55 -14.86 -6.20 -2.01
N PRO A 56 -14.17 -6.41 -0.87
CA PRO A 56 -13.25 -5.42 -0.33
C PRO A 56 -12.09 -5.16 -1.28
N PHE A 57 -11.67 -3.89 -1.30
CA PHE A 57 -10.45 -3.45 -1.95
C PHE A 57 -9.82 -2.32 -1.14
N TYR A 58 -8.51 -2.19 -1.25
CA TYR A 58 -7.70 -1.28 -0.46
C TYR A 58 -6.72 -0.54 -1.36
N HIS A 59 -6.16 0.54 -0.83
CA HIS A 59 -4.98 1.18 -1.40
C HIS A 59 -3.81 0.97 -0.44
N PHE A 60 -2.67 0.52 -0.93
CA PHE A 60 -1.45 0.47 -0.14
C PHE A 60 -0.22 0.68 -1.04
N ALA A 61 0.81 1.28 -0.47
CA ALA A 61 2.06 1.57 -1.16
C ALA A 61 3.22 0.77 -0.57
N ILE A 62 4.14 0.37 -1.45
CA ILE A 62 5.35 -0.37 -1.15
C ILE A 62 6.55 0.50 -1.49
N ASN A 63 7.36 0.83 -0.48
CA ASN A 63 8.61 1.54 -0.71
C ASN A 63 9.56 0.65 -1.54
N ILE A 64 10.17 1.26 -2.54
CA ILE A 64 11.29 0.71 -3.31
C ILE A 64 12.52 1.63 -3.18
N PRO A 65 13.73 1.19 -3.56
CA PRO A 65 14.91 2.05 -3.58
C PRO A 65 14.68 3.30 -4.42
N GLU A 66 15.12 4.45 -3.91
CA GLU A 66 14.87 5.77 -4.52
C GLU A 66 15.30 5.84 -5.99
N ASN A 67 16.40 5.16 -6.32
CA ASN A 67 17.03 5.20 -7.64
C ASN A 67 16.51 4.14 -8.63
N GLN A 68 15.51 3.33 -8.27
CA GLN A 68 15.12 2.16 -9.06
C GLN A 68 13.74 2.21 -9.72
N LEU A 69 13.08 3.38 -9.76
CA LEU A 69 11.73 3.50 -10.37
C LEU A 69 11.67 2.93 -11.80
N ALA A 70 12.63 3.27 -12.66
CA ALA A 70 12.64 2.80 -14.05
C ALA A 70 12.81 1.27 -14.16
N GLU A 71 13.63 0.68 -13.29
CA GLU A 71 13.83 -0.77 -13.23
C GLU A 71 12.58 -1.47 -12.68
N ALA A 72 11.95 -0.88 -11.66
CA ALA A 72 10.68 -1.34 -11.11
C ALA A 72 9.56 -1.33 -12.15
N ARG A 73 9.48 -0.27 -12.97
CA ARG A 73 8.55 -0.17 -14.09
C ARG A 73 8.77 -1.29 -15.10
N ALA A 74 10.01 -1.46 -15.58
CA ALA A 74 10.34 -2.53 -16.52
C ALA A 74 10.02 -3.93 -15.97
N TRP A 75 10.27 -4.15 -14.67
CA TRP A 75 9.92 -5.39 -13.98
C TRP A 75 8.40 -5.58 -13.90
N LEU A 76 7.63 -4.56 -13.52
CA LEU A 76 6.17 -4.63 -13.40
C LEU A 76 5.46 -4.79 -14.75
N SER A 77 5.86 -4.04 -15.79
CA SER A 77 5.16 -4.06 -17.10
C SER A 77 5.17 -5.43 -17.80
N THR A 78 6.08 -6.33 -17.40
CA THR A 78 6.11 -7.72 -17.91
C THR A 78 5.17 -8.67 -17.16
N ARG A 79 4.59 -8.21 -16.05
CA ARG A 79 3.83 -9.01 -15.07
C ARG A 79 2.40 -8.54 -14.88
N VAL A 80 2.19 -7.23 -14.92
CA VAL A 80 0.89 -6.58 -14.68
C VAL A 80 0.69 -5.41 -15.64
N SER A 81 -0.57 -5.03 -15.84
CA SER A 81 -0.91 -3.77 -16.50
C SER A 81 -0.77 -2.61 -15.51
N LEU A 82 0.11 -1.67 -15.82
CA LEU A 82 0.23 -0.42 -15.08
C LEU A 82 -0.98 0.47 -15.38
N ILE A 83 -1.39 1.26 -14.38
CA ILE A 83 -2.46 2.23 -14.54
C ILE A 83 -1.89 3.49 -15.19
N GLU A 84 -2.44 3.84 -16.35
CA GLU A 84 -2.11 5.06 -17.07
C GLU A 84 -3.15 6.14 -16.79
N LYS A 85 -2.70 7.39 -16.61
CA LYS A 85 -3.55 8.59 -16.57
C LYS A 85 -2.89 9.67 -17.43
N GLU A 86 -3.67 10.28 -18.31
CA GLU A 86 -3.19 11.31 -19.26
C GLU A 86 -2.00 10.86 -20.14
N GLY A 87 -1.88 9.55 -20.41
CA GLY A 87 -0.84 8.98 -21.25
C GLY A 87 0.50 8.71 -20.55
N THR A 88 0.54 8.78 -19.21
CA THR A 88 1.69 8.35 -18.40
C THR A 88 1.26 7.33 -17.35
N ASP A 89 2.15 6.38 -17.03
CA ASP A 89 2.04 5.42 -15.92
C ASP A 89 3.02 5.72 -14.78
N GLU A 90 3.88 6.73 -14.94
CA GLU A 90 4.77 7.27 -13.93
C GLU A 90 4.21 8.60 -13.40
N PHE A 91 4.15 8.74 -12.08
CA PHE A 91 3.57 9.91 -11.42
C PHE A 91 4.54 10.49 -10.41
N TYR A 92 4.82 11.79 -10.52
CA TYR A 92 5.59 12.53 -9.51
C TYR A 92 4.65 13.17 -8.49
N HIS A 93 4.90 12.90 -7.21
CA HIS A 93 4.15 13.43 -6.08
C HIS A 93 5.01 14.49 -5.37
N GLU A 94 4.77 15.77 -5.68
CA GLU A 94 5.58 16.89 -5.17
C GLU A 94 5.58 16.95 -3.63
N ASP A 95 4.41 16.80 -3.00
CA ASP A 95 4.27 16.82 -1.54
C ASP A 95 5.04 15.69 -0.82
N TRP A 96 5.29 14.60 -1.56
CA TRP A 96 6.03 13.41 -1.11
C TRP A 96 7.49 13.41 -1.52
N ASN A 97 7.89 14.25 -2.48
CA ASN A 97 9.16 14.14 -3.19
C ASN A 97 9.43 12.68 -3.64
N ALA A 98 8.45 12.09 -4.32
CA ALA A 98 8.48 10.68 -4.69
C ALA A 98 7.92 10.44 -6.09
N HIS A 99 8.36 9.37 -6.73
CA HIS A 99 7.72 8.87 -7.95
C HIS A 99 7.03 7.54 -7.69
N SER A 100 5.91 7.33 -8.36
CA SER A 100 5.04 6.18 -8.12
C SER A 100 4.59 5.50 -9.41
N LEU A 101 4.38 4.20 -9.29
CA LEU A 101 3.78 3.31 -10.29
C LEU A 101 2.58 2.63 -9.66
N TYR A 102 1.46 2.56 -10.38
CA TYR A 102 0.22 1.98 -9.86
C TYR A 102 -0.22 0.79 -10.70
N PHE A 103 -0.79 -0.23 -10.05
CA PHE A 103 -1.42 -1.37 -10.70
C PHE A 103 -2.54 -1.93 -9.82
N ARG A 104 -3.33 -2.85 -10.39
CA ARG A 104 -4.34 -3.60 -9.64
C ARG A 104 -3.93 -5.04 -9.44
N ASP A 105 -4.20 -5.54 -8.25
CA ASP A 105 -4.22 -6.99 -8.02
C ASP A 105 -5.58 -7.60 -8.43
N PRO A 106 -5.75 -8.93 -8.36
CA PRO A 106 -7.00 -9.59 -8.75
C PRO A 106 -8.25 -9.21 -7.94
N ALA A 107 -8.11 -8.72 -6.70
CA ALA A 107 -9.21 -8.21 -5.88
C ALA A 107 -9.54 -6.74 -6.18
N GLY A 108 -8.72 -6.09 -7.01
CA GLY A 108 -8.88 -4.69 -7.37
C GLY A 108 -8.26 -3.74 -6.34
N ASN A 109 -7.38 -4.25 -5.47
CA ASN A 109 -6.56 -3.39 -4.62
C ASN A 109 -5.70 -2.49 -5.50
N LEU A 110 -5.61 -1.22 -5.13
CA LEU A 110 -4.74 -0.25 -5.76
C LEU A 110 -3.36 -0.33 -5.10
N VAL A 111 -2.46 -1.07 -5.76
CA VAL A 111 -1.10 -1.28 -5.29
C VAL A 111 -0.19 -0.23 -5.90
N GLU A 112 0.59 0.43 -5.06
CA GLU A 112 1.55 1.45 -5.46
C GLU A 112 2.98 0.97 -5.16
N PHE A 113 3.89 1.11 -6.12
CA PHE A 113 5.32 1.13 -5.84
C PHE A 113 5.76 2.58 -5.80
N ILE A 114 6.38 2.99 -4.69
CA ILE A 114 6.78 4.38 -4.45
C ILE A 114 8.29 4.48 -4.17
N ALA A 115 8.97 5.29 -4.97
CA ALA A 115 10.38 5.63 -4.80
C ALA A 115 10.48 7.04 -4.19
N ARG A 116 10.79 7.11 -2.89
CA ARG A 116 10.91 8.38 -2.15
C ARG A 116 12.34 8.90 -2.19
N HIS A 117 12.51 10.13 -2.64
CA HIS A 117 13.83 10.73 -2.87
C HIS A 117 14.48 11.29 -1.59
N ASN A 118 13.76 11.27 -0.47
CA ASN A 118 14.29 11.66 0.84
C ASN A 118 14.94 10.47 1.59
N LEU A 119 14.70 9.23 1.16
CA LEU A 119 15.23 8.04 1.83
C LEU A 119 16.64 7.73 1.34
N ASP A 120 17.57 7.51 2.27
CA ASP A 120 18.93 7.02 1.97
C ASP A 120 18.92 5.49 1.80
N ASN A 121 18.27 5.03 0.73
CA ASN A 121 18.01 3.61 0.48
C ASN A 121 18.40 3.15 -0.95
N ALA A 122 19.24 3.93 -1.64
CA ALA A 122 19.67 3.63 -2.99
C ALA A 122 20.33 2.24 -3.08
N SER A 123 20.00 1.50 -4.14
CA SER A 123 20.52 0.15 -4.38
C SER A 123 21.35 0.08 -5.66
N ARG A 124 22.33 -0.83 -5.67
CA ARG A 124 23.11 -1.18 -6.86
C ARG A 124 22.78 -2.58 -7.39
N GLU A 125 21.97 -3.35 -6.67
CA GLU A 125 21.54 -4.68 -7.07
C GLU A 125 20.41 -4.59 -8.10
N PRO A 126 20.36 -5.46 -9.13
CA PRO A 126 19.28 -5.45 -10.10
C PRO A 126 17.90 -5.56 -9.44
N PHE A 127 16.94 -4.76 -9.90
CA PHE A 127 15.59 -4.78 -9.34
C PHE A 127 14.92 -6.17 -9.43
N SER A 128 14.38 -6.64 -8.32
CA SER A 128 13.59 -7.88 -8.22
C SER A 128 12.53 -7.77 -7.12
N SER A 129 11.81 -8.86 -6.83
CA SER A 129 10.90 -8.88 -5.68
C SER A 129 11.62 -8.68 -4.33
N GLU A 130 12.92 -8.94 -4.25
CA GLU A 130 13.76 -8.65 -3.08
C GLU A 130 14.05 -7.15 -2.90
N SER A 131 13.80 -6.33 -3.93
CA SER A 131 13.92 -4.87 -3.86
C SER A 131 12.73 -4.20 -3.17
N LEU A 132 11.64 -4.93 -2.88
CA LEU A 132 10.49 -4.36 -2.18
C LEU A 132 10.81 -4.24 -0.68
N LEU A 133 10.81 -3.02 -0.14
CA LEU A 133 11.41 -2.71 1.16
C LEU A 133 10.44 -2.86 2.33
N CYS A 134 9.23 -2.31 2.21
CA CYS A 134 8.17 -2.40 3.22
C CYS A 134 6.85 -1.90 2.63
N ILE A 135 5.74 -2.23 3.28
CA ILE A 135 4.49 -1.49 3.08
C ILE A 135 4.64 -0.17 3.82
N SER A 136 4.65 0.93 3.08
CA SER A 136 4.87 2.28 3.59
C SER A 136 3.60 3.10 3.70
N GLU A 137 2.52 2.70 3.03
CA GLU A 137 1.23 3.39 3.11
C GLU A 137 0.08 2.40 3.14
N ILE A 138 -0.97 2.73 3.90
CA ILE A 138 -2.25 2.04 3.86
C ILE A 138 -3.39 3.07 3.89
N GLY A 139 -4.28 2.98 2.90
CA GLY A 139 -5.47 3.80 2.77
C GLY A 139 -6.57 3.37 3.73
N ILE A 140 -7.14 4.34 4.45
CA ILE A 140 -8.26 4.13 5.38
C ILE A 140 -9.36 5.14 5.04
N ALA A 141 -10.51 4.63 4.58
CA ALA A 141 -11.69 5.44 4.37
C ALA A 141 -12.53 5.48 5.65
N VAL A 142 -12.94 6.68 6.07
CA VAL A 142 -13.72 6.90 7.29
C VAL A 142 -14.82 7.93 7.06
N GLU A 143 -15.87 7.93 7.87
CA GLU A 143 -16.88 9.00 7.83
C GLU A 143 -16.31 10.33 8.35
N GLU A 144 -15.53 10.29 9.44
CA GLU A 144 -15.05 11.48 10.15
C GLU A 144 -13.52 11.49 10.28
N VAL A 145 -12.85 12.03 9.24
CA VAL A 145 -11.37 12.07 9.13
C VAL A 145 -10.71 12.64 10.37
N ARG A 146 -11.24 13.73 10.92
CA ARG A 146 -10.65 14.40 12.07
C ARG A 146 -10.66 13.53 13.32
N ILE A 147 -11.80 12.91 13.61
CA ILE A 147 -11.98 12.08 14.82
C ILE A 147 -11.05 10.87 14.74
N PHE A 148 -11.01 10.20 13.59
CA PHE A 148 -10.14 9.05 13.38
C PHE A 148 -8.65 9.44 13.45
N SER A 149 -8.28 10.58 12.85
CA SER A 149 -6.92 11.12 12.90
C SER A 149 -6.47 11.43 14.32
N GLU A 150 -7.33 12.04 15.14
CA GLU A 150 -7.04 12.31 16.56
C GLU A 150 -6.82 11.00 17.34
N HIS A 151 -7.63 9.97 17.07
CA HIS A 151 -7.47 8.65 17.68
C HIS A 151 -6.13 7.99 17.32
N VAL A 152 -5.79 7.90 16.02
CA VAL A 152 -4.54 7.28 15.56
C VAL A 152 -3.31 7.98 16.16
N LYS A 153 -3.30 9.32 16.20
CA LYS A 153 -2.20 10.08 16.81
C LYS A 153 -2.02 9.79 18.29
N GLN A 154 -3.13 9.65 19.03
CA GLN A 154 -3.10 9.37 20.47
C GLN A 154 -2.63 7.95 20.77
N GLU A 155 -3.18 6.96 20.07
CA GLU A 155 -2.84 5.54 20.28
C GLU A 155 -1.38 5.23 19.92
N LEU A 156 -0.90 5.78 18.81
CA LEU A 156 0.45 5.46 18.29
C LEU A 156 1.51 6.51 18.67
N ASN A 157 1.12 7.60 19.33
CA ASN A 157 2.00 8.73 19.67
C ASN A 157 2.75 9.29 18.45
N VAL A 158 2.04 9.48 17.33
CA VAL A 158 2.56 10.00 16.06
C VAL A 158 1.93 11.34 15.70
N GLN A 159 2.50 12.01 14.70
CA GLN A 159 2.04 13.31 14.22
C GLN A 159 1.47 13.20 12.79
N VAL A 160 0.70 14.22 12.40
CA VAL A 160 0.34 14.41 11.01
C VAL A 160 1.59 14.77 10.23
N TRP A 161 1.86 14.00 9.19
CA TRP A 161 2.96 14.25 8.28
C TRP A 161 2.56 15.23 7.18
N ARG A 162 1.36 15.06 6.61
CA ARG A 162 0.72 15.93 5.61
C ARG A 162 -0.80 15.91 5.75
N GLY A 163 -1.46 16.95 5.25
CA GLY A 163 -2.92 17.05 5.17
C GLY A 163 -3.55 18.07 6.10
N ASP A 164 -4.85 18.29 5.94
CA ASP A 164 -5.64 19.30 6.65
C ASP A 164 -6.50 18.71 7.77
N GLU A 165 -6.47 17.39 7.94
CA GLU A 165 -7.28 16.61 8.89
C GLU A 165 -8.79 16.77 8.71
N LYS A 166 -9.23 17.34 7.59
CA LYS A 166 -10.64 17.52 7.24
C LYS A 166 -11.05 16.60 6.10
N ASN A 167 -10.29 16.65 5.01
CA ASN A 167 -10.54 15.86 3.81
C ASN A 167 -9.41 14.89 3.51
N PHE A 168 -8.30 15.01 4.25
CA PHE A 168 -7.11 14.19 4.07
C PHE A 168 -6.17 14.32 5.27
N ALA A 169 -5.64 13.19 5.73
CA ALA A 169 -4.50 13.16 6.65
C ALA A 169 -3.57 11.99 6.30
N ALA A 170 -2.29 12.29 6.14
CA ALA A 170 -1.21 11.30 6.15
C ALA A 170 -0.55 11.36 7.53
N ILE A 171 -0.65 10.27 8.31
CA ILE A 171 -0.20 10.23 9.70
C ILE A 171 0.89 9.17 9.85
N GLY A 172 2.06 9.56 10.39
CA GLY A 172 3.24 8.71 10.48
C GLY A 172 4.50 9.37 9.91
N ASP A 173 5.30 8.60 9.18
CA ASP A 173 6.47 9.05 8.44
C ASP A 173 6.69 8.23 7.17
N GLU A 174 7.71 8.54 6.39
CA GLU A 174 7.95 7.96 5.05
C GLU A 174 8.17 6.44 5.02
N GLU A 175 8.38 5.79 6.17
CA GLU A 175 8.46 4.33 6.29
C GLU A 175 7.13 3.67 6.69
N GLY A 176 6.11 4.47 7.06
CA GLY A 176 4.78 4.01 7.42
C GLY A 176 3.81 5.18 7.58
N LEU A 177 2.81 5.29 6.71
CA LEU A 177 1.75 6.29 6.75
C LEU A 177 0.37 5.63 6.75
N PHE A 178 -0.51 6.15 7.59
CA PHE A 178 -1.94 5.97 7.44
C PHE A 178 -2.48 7.08 6.53
N ILE A 179 -3.05 6.72 5.39
CA ILE A 179 -3.63 7.64 4.42
C ILE A 179 -5.14 7.70 4.66
N ILE A 180 -5.56 8.62 5.50
CA ILE A 180 -6.94 8.73 6.00
C ILE A 180 -7.73 9.70 5.11
N VAL A 181 -8.85 9.23 4.59
CA VAL A 181 -9.71 9.95 3.64
C VAL A 181 -11.19 9.80 3.99
N PRO A 182 -12.06 10.74 3.59
CA PRO A 182 -13.49 10.53 3.71
C PRO A 182 -13.95 9.43 2.73
N VAL A 183 -14.93 8.63 3.15
CA VAL A 183 -15.63 7.68 2.26
C VAL A 183 -16.11 8.42 1.00
N GLY A 184 -15.90 7.80 -0.16
CA GLY A 184 -16.25 8.34 -1.46
C GLY A 184 -15.18 9.24 -2.09
N ARG A 185 -14.11 9.63 -1.38
CA ARG A 185 -12.99 10.36 -2.00
C ARG A 185 -12.34 9.47 -3.08
N PRO A 186 -12.12 9.97 -4.30
CA PRO A 186 -11.49 9.17 -5.35
C PRO A 186 -10.02 8.89 -5.01
N TRP A 187 -9.60 7.65 -5.17
CA TRP A 187 -8.18 7.31 -5.14
C TRP A 187 -7.50 7.76 -6.43
N PHE A 188 -6.32 8.35 -6.30
CA PHE A 188 -5.46 8.61 -7.46
C PHE A 188 -4.64 7.35 -7.76
N PRO A 189 -4.38 7.00 -9.03
CA PRO A 189 -4.81 7.66 -10.28
C PRO A 189 -6.16 7.17 -10.83
N ASP A 190 -6.72 6.11 -10.26
CA ASP A 190 -7.81 5.33 -10.87
C ASP A 190 -9.24 5.89 -10.68
N ASP A 191 -9.36 6.95 -9.87
CA ASP A 191 -10.57 7.66 -9.48
C ASP A 191 -11.65 6.76 -8.83
N ARG A 192 -11.28 5.57 -8.33
CA ARG A 192 -12.21 4.67 -7.64
C ARG A 192 -12.57 5.29 -6.28
N PRO A 193 -13.86 5.46 -5.96
CA PRO A 193 -14.26 6.04 -4.68
C PRO A 193 -13.82 5.17 -3.50
N ALA A 194 -13.16 5.76 -2.51
CA ALA A 194 -12.74 5.09 -1.29
C ALA A 194 -13.94 4.51 -0.54
N GLN A 195 -13.81 3.27 -0.06
CA GLN A 195 -14.85 2.57 0.69
C GLN A 195 -14.27 2.07 2.00
N GLU A 196 -15.12 2.00 3.02
CA GLU A 196 -14.75 1.50 4.33
C GLU A 196 -14.80 -0.03 4.32
N PHE A 197 -13.66 -0.66 4.61
CA PHE A 197 -13.53 -2.09 4.82
C PHE A 197 -12.63 -2.35 6.03
N PRO A 198 -12.80 -3.47 6.75
CA PRO A 198 -11.94 -3.81 7.88
C PRO A 198 -10.46 -3.88 7.46
N VAL A 199 -9.60 -3.26 8.26
CA VAL A 199 -8.14 -3.31 8.17
C VAL A 199 -7.60 -3.45 9.58
N VAL A 200 -6.61 -4.34 9.78
CA VAL A 200 -5.83 -4.38 11.01
C VAL A 200 -4.37 -4.13 10.66
N VAL A 201 -3.72 -3.24 11.42
CA VAL A 201 -2.31 -2.90 11.22
C VAL A 201 -1.57 -3.11 12.53
N ASP A 202 -0.53 -3.93 12.49
CA ASP A 202 0.47 -4.03 13.55
C ASP A 202 1.60 -3.05 13.23
N VAL A 203 1.83 -2.12 14.15
CA VAL A 203 2.90 -1.12 14.03
C VAL A 203 4.08 -1.62 14.84
N GLY A 204 5.18 -1.95 14.17
CA GLY A 204 6.37 -2.47 14.83
C GLY A 204 7.01 -1.43 15.75
N ASP A 205 7.64 -1.93 16.82
CA ASP A 205 8.43 -1.11 17.75
C ASP A 205 9.54 -0.34 17.00
N GLN A 206 9.77 0.91 17.41
CA GLN A 206 10.83 1.79 16.89
C GLN A 206 12.24 1.29 17.24
#